data_AF-A0A485L150-F1
#
_entry.id   AF-A0A485L150-F1
#
_cell.length_a   1.000
_cell.length_b   1.000
_cell.length_c   1.000
_cell.angle_alpha   90.00
_cell.angle_beta   90.00
_cell.angle_gamma   90.00
#
_symmetry.space_group_name_H-M   'P 1'
#
loop_
_entity.id
_entity.type
_entity.pdbx_description
1 polymer ?
#
loop_
_entity_poly.entity_id
_entity_poly.type
_entity_poly.pdbx_seq_one_letter_code
_entity_poly.pdbx_strand_id
1 'polypeptide(L)'
;MEERRAMLFAVNTICEAEATRECLNAEMSSNSRLRPTLSADALEVLTEVAMKQLELVAHDIQHFAHHAGRRTISPEDVMLCARRQLSIVQQLQDFQRNTFLAQPKKRKRPTD
;
A
#
# COMPACT_ATOMS: atom_id res chain seq x y z
N MET A 1 4.17 12.13 16.87
CA MET A 1 2.75 12.21 17.30
C MET A 1 1.81 12.41 16.11
N GLU A 2 2.11 13.34 15.19
CA GLU A 2 1.27 13.59 14.01
C GLU A 2 1.22 12.41 13.03
N GLU A 3 2.38 11.85 12.68
CA GLU A 3 2.49 10.69 11.76
C GLU A 3 1.72 9.47 12.27
N ARG A 4 1.80 9.19 13.57
CA ARG A 4 1.07 8.08 14.21
C ARG A 4 -0.44 8.27 14.11
N ARG A 5 -0.94 9.49 14.33
CA ARG A 5 -2.36 9.82 14.18
C ARG A 5 -2.83 9.67 12.73
N ALA A 6 -2.03 10.11 11.77
CA ALA A 6 -2.32 9.94 10.35
C ALA A 6 -2.37 8.45 9.97
N MET A 7 -1.42 7.65 10.48
CA MET A 7 -1.40 6.20 10.26
C MET A 7 -2.64 5.53 10.85
N LEU A 8 -3.01 5.86 12.10
CA LEU A 8 -4.20 5.32 12.75
C LEU A 8 -5.47 5.62 11.95
N PHE A 9 -5.60 6.86 11.46
CA PHE A 9 -6.74 7.25 10.62
C PHE A 9 -6.79 6.41 9.33
N ALA A 10 -5.66 6.25 8.64
CA ALA A 10 -5.58 5.45 7.41
C ALA A 10 -5.91 3.97 7.66
N VAL A 11 -5.37 3.39 8.72
CA VAL A 11 -5.67 2.01 9.13
C VAL A 11 -7.16 1.86 9.41
N ASN A 12 -7.77 2.79 10.16
CA ASN A 12 -9.21 2.74 10.43
C ASN A 12 -10.03 2.82 9.13
N THR A 13 -9.72 3.76 8.22
CA THR A 13 -10.43 3.87 6.94
C THR A 13 -10.33 2.59 6.11
N ILE A 14 -9.16 1.96 6.05
CA ILE A 14 -8.97 0.70 5.32
C ILE A 14 -9.78 -0.43 5.99
N CYS A 15 -9.69 -0.57 7.30
CA CYS A 15 -10.44 -1.60 8.04
C CYS A 15 -11.96 -1.43 7.90
N GLU A 16 -12.47 -0.20 7.94
CA GLU A 16 -13.89 0.08 7.73
C GLU A 16 -14.35 -0.26 6.30
N ALA A 17 -13.53 0.05 5.30
CA ALA A 17 -13.80 -0.30 3.90
C ALA A 17 -13.83 -1.82 3.69
N GLU A 18 -12.88 -2.55 4.30
CA GLU A 18 -12.82 -4.01 4.25
C GLU A 18 -14.03 -4.66 4.95
N ALA A 19 -14.38 -4.21 6.15
CA ALA A 19 -15.57 -4.69 6.85
C ALA A 19 -16.86 -4.46 6.04
N THR A 20 -16.95 -3.32 5.34
CA THR A 20 -18.10 -3.01 4.48
C THR A 20 -18.16 -3.94 3.26
N ARG A 21 -17.00 -4.21 2.63
CA ARG A 21 -16.89 -5.13 1.50
C ARG A 21 -17.27 -6.55 1.88
N GLU A 22 -16.88 -7.02 3.06
CA GLU A 22 -17.29 -8.32 3.59
C GLU A 22 -18.79 -8.41 3.84
N CYS A 23 -19.41 -7.35 4.36
CA CYS A 23 -20.86 -7.30 4.59
C CYS A 23 -21.64 -7.40 3.28
N LEU A 24 -21.27 -6.61 2.26
CA LEU A 24 -21.92 -6.65 0.94
C LEU A 24 -21.82 -8.05 0.30
N ASN A 25 -20.66 -8.70 0.45
CA ASN A 25 -20.48 -10.07 -0.02
C ASN A 25 -21.36 -11.08 0.75
N ALA A 26 -21.58 -10.87 2.05
CA ALA A 26 -22.40 -11.73 2.89
C ALA A 26 -23.91 -11.55 2.66
N GLU A 27 -24.39 -10.33 2.40
CA GLU A 27 -25.79 -10.04 2.08
C GLU A 27 -26.25 -10.77 0.81
N MET A 28 -25.37 -10.92 -0.18
CA MET A 28 -25.63 -11.71 -1.38
C MET A 28 -25.81 -13.22 -1.12
N SER A 29 -25.42 -13.71 0.08
CA SER A 29 -25.53 -15.11 0.51
C SER A 29 -26.62 -15.39 1.55
N SER A 30 -27.60 -14.49 1.75
CA SER A 30 -28.75 -14.67 2.66
C SER A 30 -28.40 -14.99 4.12
N ASN A 31 -27.25 -14.52 4.62
CA ASN A 31 -26.89 -14.61 6.03
C ASN A 31 -26.68 -13.20 6.59
N SER A 32 -27.64 -12.73 7.41
CA SER A 32 -27.54 -11.50 8.19
C SER A 32 -26.41 -11.63 9.22
N ARG A 33 -25.17 -11.38 8.81
CA ARG A 33 -24.04 -11.28 9.74
C ARG A 33 -23.90 -9.81 10.16
N LEU A 34 -23.78 -9.59 11.47
CA LEU A 34 -23.44 -8.29 12.03
C LEU A 34 -22.16 -7.77 11.37
N ARG A 35 -22.10 -6.46 11.06
CA ARG A 35 -20.90 -5.83 10.53
C ARG A 35 -19.74 -6.06 11.50
N PRO A 36 -18.65 -6.73 11.09
CA PRO A 36 -17.48 -6.89 11.95
C PRO A 36 -16.92 -5.50 12.26
N THR A 37 -16.92 -5.10 13.54
CA THR A 37 -16.24 -3.89 14.00
C THR A 37 -14.95 -4.28 14.68
N LEU A 38 -13.83 -3.65 14.29
CA LEU A 38 -12.58 -3.81 15.02
C LEU A 38 -12.65 -3.08 16.36
N SER A 39 -12.06 -3.66 17.39
CA SER A 39 -11.87 -2.96 18.66
C SER A 39 -10.84 -1.84 18.52
N ALA A 40 -10.92 -0.83 19.39
CA ALA A 40 -9.92 0.23 19.46
C ALA A 40 -8.50 -0.33 19.67
N ASP A 41 -8.35 -1.32 20.55
CA ASP A 41 -7.06 -1.97 20.79
C ASP A 41 -6.50 -2.66 19.54
N ALA A 42 -7.37 -3.29 18.73
CA ALA A 42 -6.93 -3.92 17.48
C ALA A 42 -6.42 -2.88 16.47
N LEU A 43 -7.11 -1.73 16.36
CA LEU A 43 -6.68 -0.63 15.49
C LEU A 43 -5.32 -0.06 15.93
N GLU A 44 -5.11 0.10 17.23
CA GLU A 44 -3.84 0.55 17.78
C GLU A 44 -2.71 -0.45 17.49
N VAL A 45 -2.95 -1.76 17.69
CA VAL A 45 -1.96 -2.80 17.38
C VAL A 45 -1.62 -2.83 15.88
N LEU A 46 -2.63 -2.78 15.00
CA LEU A 46 -2.40 -2.75 13.55
C LEU A 46 -1.61 -1.51 13.12
N THR A 47 -1.87 -0.36 13.75
CA THR A 47 -1.12 0.88 13.52
C THR A 47 0.35 0.72 13.89
N GLU A 48 0.65 0.12 15.06
CA GLU A 48 2.02 -0.15 15.48
C GLU A 48 2.74 -1.16 14.58
N VAL A 49 2.03 -2.19 14.11
CA VAL A 49 2.57 -3.18 13.15
C VAL A 49 2.90 -2.50 11.82
N ALA A 50 1.99 -1.66 11.30
CA ALA A 50 2.19 -0.95 10.04
C ALA A 50 3.38 0.03 10.12
N MET A 51 3.51 0.77 11.23
CA MET A 51 4.64 1.66 11.49
C MET A 51 5.97 0.91 11.49
N LYS A 52 6.07 -0.20 12.24
CA LYS A 52 7.30 -1.01 12.28
C LYS A 52 7.63 -1.63 10.93
N GLN A 53 6.62 -2.07 10.20
CA GLN A 53 6.82 -2.60 8.85
C GLN A 53 7.32 -1.51 7.90
N LEU A 54 6.83 -0.28 8.04
CA LEU A 54 7.30 0.86 7.24
C LEU A 54 8.78 1.15 7.49
N GLU A 55 9.26 1.07 8.73
CA GLU A 55 10.68 1.23 9.06
C GLU A 55 11.55 0.18 8.34
N LEU A 56 11.13 -1.09 8.36
CA LEU A 56 11.83 -2.17 7.66
C LEU A 56 11.86 -1.94 6.14
N VAL A 57 10.71 -1.61 5.56
CA VAL A 57 10.58 -1.33 4.12
C VAL A 57 11.44 -0.14 3.72
N ALA A 58 11.43 0.95 4.50
CA ALA A 58 12.22 2.14 4.22
C ALA A 58 13.72 1.85 4.21
N HIS A 59 14.20 1.05 5.18
CA HIS A 59 15.60 0.63 5.23
C HIS A 59 15.99 -0.23 4.04
N ASP A 60 15.15 -1.20 3.68
CA ASP A 60 15.41 -2.12 2.57
C ASP A 60 15.48 -1.36 1.23
N ILE A 61 14.49 -0.52 0.92
CA ILE A 61 14.47 0.22 -0.35
C ILE A 61 15.61 1.23 -0.46
N GLN A 62 16.02 1.85 0.65
CA GLN A 62 17.19 2.72 0.68
C GLN A 62 18.47 1.92 0.38
N HIS A 63 18.63 0.75 0.99
CA HIS A 63 19.78 -0.12 0.72
C HIS A 63 19.82 -0.62 -0.72
N PHE A 64 18.68 -0.97 -1.33
CA PHE A 64 18.63 -1.37 -2.73
C PHE A 64 19.03 -0.25 -3.68
N ALA A 65 18.52 0.96 -3.46
CA ALA A 65 18.92 2.13 -4.24
C ALA A 65 20.43 2.40 -4.11
N HIS A 66 20.95 2.36 -2.88
CA HIS A 66 22.36 2.57 -2.60
C HIS A 66 23.25 1.49 -3.23
N HIS A 67 22.85 0.22 -3.14
CA HIS A 67 23.56 -0.90 -3.76
C HIS A 67 23.67 -0.74 -5.29
N ALA A 68 22.65 -0.15 -5.92
CA ALA A 68 22.66 0.18 -7.34
C ALA A 68 23.40 1.50 -7.68
N GLY A 69 24.11 2.12 -6.72
CA GLY A 69 24.82 3.38 -6.91
C GLY A 69 23.90 4.60 -7.06
N ARG A 70 22.62 4.48 -6.72
CA ARG A 70 21.62 5.55 -6.84
C ARG A 70 21.36 6.23 -5.49
N ARG A 71 21.03 7.52 -5.54
CA ARG A 71 20.55 8.30 -4.38
C ARG A 71 19.02 8.47 -4.37
N THR A 72 18.38 8.10 -5.47
CA THR A 72 16.94 8.19 -5.67
C THR A 72 16.38 6.78 -5.84
N ILE A 73 15.34 6.48 -5.06
CA ILE A 73 14.60 5.21 -5.10
C ILE A 73 13.85 5.11 -6.43
N SER A 74 13.90 3.93 -7.06
CA SER A 74 13.19 3.62 -8.30
C SER A 74 12.15 2.50 -8.08
N PRO A 75 11.19 2.29 -9.02
CA PRO A 75 10.20 1.22 -8.91
C PRO A 75 10.83 -0.16 -8.73
N GLU A 76 12.00 -0.40 -9.31
CA GLU A 76 12.73 -1.66 -9.20
C GLU A 76 13.12 -1.98 -7.73
N ASP A 77 13.40 -0.96 -6.91
CA ASP A 77 13.70 -1.15 -5.48
C ASP A 77 12.46 -1.63 -4.70
N VAL A 78 11.29 -1.07 -5.02
CA VAL A 78 10.00 -1.45 -4.41
C VAL A 78 9.63 -2.89 -4.83
N MET A 79 9.82 -3.21 -6.10
CA MET A 79 9.63 -4.56 -6.65
C MET A 79 10.55 -5.57 -5.98
N LEU A 80 11.82 -5.22 -5.76
CA LEU A 80 12.78 -6.07 -5.08
C LEU A 80 12.43 -6.26 -3.60
N CYS A 81 11.89 -5.23 -2.93
CA CYS A 81 11.38 -5.33 -1.57
C CYS A 81 10.23 -6.34 -1.45
N ALA A 82 9.32 -6.37 -2.42
CA ALA A 82 8.17 -7.28 -2.43
C ALA A 82 8.49 -8.74 -2.86
N ARG A 83 9.74 -9.04 -3.26
CA ARG A 83 10.14 -10.28 -3.94
C ARG A 83 9.74 -11.60 -3.26
N ARG A 84 9.53 -11.60 -1.95
CA ARG A 84 9.15 -12.80 -1.18
C ARG A 84 7.69 -13.19 -1.38
N GLN A 85 6.85 -12.26 -1.83
CA GLN A 85 5.42 -12.47 -2.01
C GLN A 85 5.04 -12.25 -3.48
N LEU A 86 5.08 -13.32 -4.28
CA LEU A 86 4.88 -13.24 -5.74
C LEU A 86 3.55 -12.60 -6.15
N SER A 87 2.48 -12.81 -5.37
CA SER A 87 1.18 -12.17 -5.62
C SER A 87 1.25 -10.63 -5.51
N ILE A 88 2.00 -10.12 -4.54
CA ILE A 88 2.21 -8.66 -4.37
C ILE A 88 3.04 -8.12 -5.53
N VAL A 89 4.10 -8.83 -5.93
CA VAL A 89 4.93 -8.47 -7.10
C VAL A 89 4.07 -8.31 -8.35
N GLN A 90 3.17 -9.26 -8.62
CA GLN A 90 2.25 -9.20 -9.76
C GLN A 90 1.32 -7.98 -9.68
N GLN A 91 0.71 -7.74 -8.52
CA GLN A 91 -0.17 -6.58 -8.31
C GLN A 91 0.57 -5.25 -8.50
N LEU A 92 1.82 -5.14 -8.03
CA LEU A 92 2.65 -3.96 -8.22
C LEU A 92 3.03 -3.74 -9.69
N GLN A 93 3.31 -4.80 -10.45
CA GLN A 93 3.55 -4.70 -11.90
C GLN A 93 2.32 -4.20 -12.64
N ASP A 94 1.13 -4.72 -12.30
CA ASP A 94 -0.13 -4.27 -12.87
C ASP A 94 -0.41 -2.81 -12.53
N PHE A 95 -0.17 -2.41 -11.29
CA PHE A 95 -0.26 -1.02 -10.87
C PHE A 95 0.69 -0.13 -11.67
N GLN A 96 1.98 -0.50 -11.77
CA GLN A 96 2.97 0.27 -12.53
C GLN A 96 2.55 0.42 -14.00
N ARG A 97 2.08 -0.66 -14.63
CA ARG A 97 1.58 -0.62 -16.00
C ARG A 97 0.42 0.35 -16.15
N ASN A 98 -0.55 0.30 -15.26
CA ASN A 98 -1.78 1.11 -15.35
C ASN A 98 -1.53 2.60 -15.02
N THR A 99 -0.66 2.90 -14.06
CA THR A 99 -0.42 4.28 -13.61
C THR A 99 0.55 5.02 -14.54
N PHE A 100 1.57 4.34 -15.09
CA PHE A 100 2.63 4.99 -15.86
C PHE A 100 2.47 4.85 -17.39
N LEU A 101 1.83 3.78 -17.90
CA LEU A 101 1.61 3.64 -19.36
C LEU A 101 0.31 4.31 -19.84
N ALA A 102 -0.64 4.60 -18.95
CA ALA A 102 -1.87 5.33 -19.30
C ALA A 102 -1.69 6.85 -19.37
N GLN A 103 -0.53 7.39 -18.98
CA GLN A 103 -0.22 8.82 -19.12
C GLN A 103 0.17 9.12 -20.58
N PRO A 104 -0.57 9.98 -21.31
CA PRO A 104 -0.14 10.39 -22.65
C PRO A 104 1.19 11.14 -22.52
N LYS A 105 2.23 10.68 -23.23
CA LYS A 105 3.54 11.34 -23.30
C LYS A 105 3.31 12.81 -23.65
N LYS A 106 3.49 13.74 -22.70
CA LYS A 106 3.50 15.18 -22.98
C LYS A 106 4.64 15.43 -23.97
N ARG A 107 4.28 15.69 -25.24
CA ARG A 107 5.22 16.12 -26.28
C ARG A 107 5.92 17.37 -25.77
N LYS A 108 7.25 17.33 -25.60
CA LYS A 108 8.05 18.52 -25.32
C LYS A 108 7.84 19.49 -26.49
N ARG A 109 7.45 20.73 -26.19
CA ARG A 109 7.36 21.79 -27.22
C ARG A 109 8.77 22.04 -27.77
N PRO A 110 8.94 22.17 -29.09
CA PRO A 110 10.22 22.57 -29.66
C PRO A 110 10.57 23.96 -29.12
N THR A 111 11.77 24.10 -28.57
CA THR A 111 12.39 25.40 -28.31
C THR A 111 12.77 26.01 -29.66
N ASP A 112 12.37 27.26 -29.90
CA ASP A 112 12.83 28.10 -31.01
C ASP A 112 14.38 28.15 -31.08
#